data_AF-A0A956QME7-F1
#
_entry.id   AF-A0A956QME7-F1
#
_cell.length_a   1.000
_cell.length_b   1.000
_cell.length_c   1.000
_cell.angle_alpha   90.00
_cell.angle_beta   90.00
_cell.angle_gamma   90.00
#
_symmetry.space_group_name_H-M   'P 1'
#
loop_
_entity.id
_entity.type
_entity.pdbx_description
1 polymer ?
#
loop_
_entity_poly.entity_id
_entity_poly.type
_entity_poly.pdbx_seq_one_letter_code
_entity_poly.pdbx_strand_id
1 'polypeptide(L)'
;MTTPIIIRETTKTDDGFAATVQFADGAPYPITVSDPFSEAEEKRLEWYFERWLSFPFTDKVPAAEAAASVRTYGEALFEQVFRRNPDVYYEYRQLRDDPISLEIVGSPEFHAFHWEALHDPNDERPLAVEAVVVRKNLEPVKKRAKVQAAPHLRVLLVTARPAGVRDVSYRTISRPLVEALETGRVAAQIDIVRPGTFEALVNHLEEVRDEHGDGYYHIIHLDMHGALLTYDRYQKLAEEHRPDRYTFRGDYAQTPVEPYDGLQAFLFFDDAERQASGGGDPVSADDLARLLNMRQIPVVILNACQSGKQVGAGSTLGGVRQTFTQGNLTTTNNPLDLAINGDGFFIVGRSDGPNVYTRNGQFELDKSGFIVTPTGEKLMGFQS
;
A
#
# COMPACT_ATOMS: atom_id res chain seq x y z
N MET A 1 24.96 -0.47 -7.02
CA MET A 1 24.34 0.80 -6.56
C MET A 1 23.09 0.97 -7.39
N THR A 2 21.95 1.32 -6.80
CA THR A 2 20.71 1.52 -7.55
C THR A 2 20.72 2.89 -8.23
N THR A 3 20.43 2.94 -9.52
CA THR A 3 20.40 4.21 -10.27
C THR A 3 18.99 4.82 -10.19
N PRO A 4 18.84 6.06 -9.68
CA PRO A 4 17.52 6.67 -9.58
C PRO A 4 17.06 7.24 -10.92
N ILE A 5 15.81 6.97 -11.28
CA ILE A 5 15.07 7.63 -12.35
C ILE A 5 14.04 8.52 -11.66
N ILE A 6 14.20 9.84 -11.79
CA ILE A 6 13.40 10.83 -11.10
C ILE A 6 12.36 11.38 -12.07
N ILE A 7 11.08 11.13 -11.79
CA ILE A 7 9.95 11.69 -12.52
C ILE A 7 9.36 12.81 -11.66
N ARG A 8 9.51 14.06 -12.08
CA ARG A 8 9.17 15.24 -11.29
C ARG A 8 8.10 16.09 -11.96
N GLU A 9 6.95 16.26 -11.30
CA GLU A 9 5.95 17.25 -11.70
C GLU A 9 6.55 18.65 -11.74
N THR A 10 6.22 19.41 -12.78
CA THR A 10 6.59 20.82 -12.93
C THR A 10 5.36 21.71 -12.79
N THR A 11 4.30 21.43 -13.55
CA THR A 11 3.07 22.22 -13.54
C THR A 11 1.87 21.35 -13.90
N LYS A 12 0.74 21.54 -13.22
CA LYS A 12 -0.56 20.97 -13.59
C LYS A 12 -1.10 21.61 -14.87
N THR A 13 -1.61 20.81 -15.79
CA THR A 13 -2.27 21.24 -17.04
C THR A 13 -3.75 20.84 -17.02
N ASP A 14 -4.54 21.30 -17.99
CA ASP A 14 -5.98 21.00 -18.03
C ASP A 14 -6.27 19.50 -18.13
N ASP A 15 -5.46 18.77 -18.90
CA ASP A 15 -5.63 17.33 -19.16
C ASP A 15 -4.58 16.44 -18.47
N GLY A 16 -3.78 16.97 -17.53
CA GLY A 16 -2.72 16.20 -16.87
C GLY A 16 -1.64 17.07 -16.23
N PHE A 17 -0.38 16.75 -16.51
CA PHE A 17 0.78 17.39 -15.90
C PHE A 17 1.94 17.53 -16.88
N ALA A 18 2.56 18.70 -16.88
CA ALA A 18 3.92 18.89 -17.38
C ALA A 18 4.89 18.40 -16.30
N ALA A 19 5.83 17.53 -16.68
CA ALA A 19 6.79 16.93 -15.77
C ALA A 19 8.17 16.81 -16.43
N THR A 20 9.16 16.35 -15.68
CA THR A 20 10.46 15.97 -16.21
C THR A 20 10.83 14.55 -15.80
N VAL A 21 11.63 13.89 -16.63
CA VAL A 21 12.30 12.64 -16.29
C VAL A 21 13.80 12.88 -16.27
N GLN A 22 14.48 12.44 -15.22
CA GLN A 22 15.92 12.61 -15.04
C GLN A 22 16.54 11.28 -14.63
N PHE A 23 17.66 10.92 -15.25
CA PHE A 23 18.42 9.71 -14.94
C PHE A 23 19.66 10.07 -14.12
N ALA A 24 19.76 9.55 -12.89
CA ALA A 24 20.81 9.88 -11.94
C ALA A 24 21.00 11.41 -11.80
N ASP A 25 22.25 11.88 -11.90
CA ASP A 25 22.61 13.30 -11.87
C ASP A 25 22.63 13.96 -13.28
N GLY A 26 22.00 13.32 -14.27
CA GLY A 26 21.90 13.80 -15.64
C GLY A 26 20.96 15.00 -15.82
N ALA A 27 20.86 15.50 -17.06
CA ALA A 27 19.94 16.58 -17.39
C ALA A 27 18.47 16.07 -17.38
N PRO A 28 17.51 16.87 -16.87
CA PRO A 28 16.10 16.51 -16.93
C PRO A 28 15.55 16.70 -18.35
N TYR A 29 14.77 15.72 -18.81
CA TYR A 29 14.05 15.76 -20.08
C TYR A 29 12.58 16.15 -19.82
N PRO A 30 12.01 17.12 -20.55
CA PRO A 30 10.60 17.48 -20.40
C PRO A 30 9.69 16.38 -20.95
N ILE A 31 8.62 16.08 -20.22
CA ILE A 31 7.58 15.12 -20.58
C ILE A 31 6.19 15.70 -20.26
N THR A 32 5.15 15.09 -20.83
CA THR A 32 3.76 15.40 -20.51
C THR A 32 3.05 14.10 -20.19
N VAL A 33 2.39 14.08 -19.03
CA VAL A 33 1.76 12.88 -18.49
C VAL A 33 0.31 13.20 -18.14
N SER A 34 -0.61 12.42 -18.68
CA SER A 34 -2.04 12.43 -18.35
C SER A 34 -2.45 11.06 -17.84
N ASP A 35 -3.56 11.01 -17.10
CA ASP A 35 -4.13 9.74 -16.66
C ASP A 35 -4.49 8.91 -17.90
N PRO A 36 -3.92 7.69 -18.08
CA PRO A 36 -4.27 6.82 -19.19
C PRO A 36 -5.74 6.36 -19.18
N PHE A 37 -6.40 6.36 -18.02
CA PHE A 37 -7.76 5.89 -17.88
C PHE A 37 -8.80 7.01 -17.89
N SER A 38 -9.94 6.69 -18.49
CA SER A 38 -11.18 7.44 -18.28
C SER A 38 -11.77 7.16 -16.89
N GLU A 39 -12.67 8.03 -16.43
CA GLU A 39 -13.38 7.85 -15.16
C GLU A 39 -14.13 6.50 -15.09
N ALA A 40 -14.63 6.01 -16.23
CA ALA A 40 -15.31 4.72 -16.30
C ALA A 40 -14.37 3.52 -16.13
N GLU A 41 -13.16 3.60 -16.69
CA GLU A 41 -12.13 2.57 -16.54
C GLU A 41 -11.57 2.56 -15.11
N GLU A 42 -11.37 3.74 -14.53
CA GLU A 42 -10.95 3.88 -13.14
C GLU A 42 -11.97 3.28 -12.17
N LYS A 43 -13.28 3.53 -12.37
CA LYS A 43 -14.35 2.91 -11.58
C LYS A 43 -14.41 1.39 -11.74
N ARG A 44 -14.08 0.88 -12.93
CA ARG A 44 -14.02 -0.58 -13.17
C ARG A 44 -12.83 -1.19 -12.43
N LEU A 45 -11.70 -0.50 -12.41
CA LEU A 45 -10.52 -0.93 -11.67
C LEU A 45 -10.77 -0.92 -10.16
N GLU A 46 -11.40 0.14 -9.64
CA GLU A 46 -11.86 0.24 -8.26
C GLU A 46 -12.80 -0.91 -7.91
N TRP A 47 -13.82 -1.20 -8.74
CA TRP A 47 -14.70 -2.35 -8.53
C TRP A 47 -13.93 -3.68 -8.45
N TYR A 48 -12.92 -3.88 -9.31
CA TYR A 48 -12.15 -5.10 -9.36
C TYR A 48 -11.36 -5.34 -8.06
N PHE A 49 -10.57 -4.36 -7.62
CA PHE A 49 -9.79 -4.46 -6.38
C PHE A 49 -10.68 -4.39 -5.12
N GLU A 50 -11.69 -3.52 -5.17
CA GLU A 50 -12.68 -3.18 -4.16
C GLU A 50 -13.53 -4.37 -3.71
N ARG A 51 -14.18 -4.95 -4.72
CA ARG A 51 -15.40 -5.73 -4.54
C ARG A 51 -15.26 -7.12 -5.12
N TRP A 52 -14.67 -7.24 -6.31
CA TRP A 52 -14.55 -8.53 -6.98
C TRP A 52 -13.54 -9.45 -6.29
N LEU A 53 -12.36 -8.95 -5.90
CA LEU A 53 -11.38 -9.77 -5.16
C LEU A 53 -11.91 -10.30 -3.82
N SER A 54 -12.86 -9.59 -3.20
CA SER A 54 -13.54 -10.06 -2.00
C SER A 54 -14.54 -11.19 -2.28
N PHE A 55 -15.16 -11.20 -3.46
CA PHE A 55 -16.17 -12.19 -3.88
C PHE A 55 -16.00 -12.61 -5.35
N PRO A 56 -14.94 -13.37 -5.71
CA PRO A 56 -14.54 -13.61 -7.10
C PRO A 56 -15.35 -14.72 -7.80
N PHE A 57 -16.65 -14.80 -7.53
CA PHE A 57 -17.51 -15.88 -7.99
C PHE A 57 -18.41 -15.47 -9.17
N THR A 58 -18.73 -14.18 -9.29
CA THR A 58 -19.54 -13.59 -10.38
C THR A 58 -18.70 -12.69 -11.27
N ASP A 59 -19.22 -12.23 -12.41
CA ASP A 59 -18.61 -11.17 -13.22
C ASP A 59 -17.16 -11.45 -13.70
N LYS A 60 -16.85 -12.73 -13.97
CA LYS A 60 -15.50 -13.18 -14.37
C LYS A 60 -14.98 -12.49 -15.64
N VAL A 61 -15.85 -12.19 -16.61
CA VAL A 61 -15.46 -11.50 -17.85
C VAL A 61 -15.09 -10.03 -17.58
N PRO A 62 -15.95 -9.20 -16.95
CA PRO A 62 -15.56 -7.86 -16.50
C PRO A 62 -14.31 -7.83 -15.62
N ALA A 63 -14.12 -8.84 -14.77
CA ALA A 63 -12.95 -8.95 -13.91
C ALA A 63 -11.66 -9.24 -14.70
N ALA A 64 -11.71 -10.16 -15.67
CA ALA A 64 -10.57 -10.43 -16.54
C ALA A 64 -10.20 -9.20 -17.38
N GLU A 65 -11.20 -8.45 -17.87
CA GLU A 65 -10.99 -7.19 -18.58
C GLU A 65 -10.34 -6.13 -17.68
N ALA A 66 -10.81 -5.98 -16.44
CA ALA A 66 -10.23 -5.05 -15.46
C ALA A 66 -8.80 -5.44 -15.05
N ALA A 67 -8.52 -6.74 -14.90
CA ALA A 67 -7.18 -7.22 -14.62
C ALA A 67 -6.22 -6.95 -15.79
N ALA A 68 -6.68 -7.20 -17.02
CA ALA A 68 -5.90 -6.93 -18.22
C ALA A 68 -5.66 -5.43 -18.43
N SER A 69 -6.61 -4.57 -18.04
CA SER A 69 -6.47 -3.13 -18.23
C SER A 69 -5.33 -2.53 -17.42
N VAL A 70 -4.92 -3.13 -16.29
CA VAL A 70 -3.73 -2.69 -15.52
C VAL A 70 -2.48 -2.67 -16.40
N ARG A 71 -2.30 -3.70 -17.23
CA ARG A 71 -1.17 -3.76 -18.16
C ARG A 71 -1.28 -2.66 -19.21
N THR A 72 -2.46 -2.48 -19.79
CA THR A 72 -2.71 -1.42 -20.79
C THR A 72 -2.45 -0.04 -20.21
N TYR A 73 -2.86 0.21 -18.96
CA TYR A 73 -2.55 1.44 -18.23
C TYR A 73 -1.04 1.65 -18.12
N GLY A 74 -0.34 0.61 -17.67
CA GLY A 74 1.09 0.59 -17.47
C GLY A 74 1.89 0.90 -18.73
N GLU A 75 1.53 0.25 -19.83
CA GLU A 75 2.16 0.43 -21.14
C GLU A 75 1.86 1.83 -21.71
N ALA A 76 0.64 2.34 -21.54
CA ALA A 76 0.29 3.69 -21.95
C ALA A 76 1.03 4.76 -21.13
N LEU A 77 1.17 4.57 -19.82
CA LEU A 77 1.95 5.46 -18.96
C LEU A 77 3.44 5.40 -19.31
N PHE A 78 3.98 4.20 -19.56
CA PHE A 78 5.36 4.00 -20.00
C PHE A 78 5.64 4.71 -21.33
N GLU A 79 4.70 4.64 -22.28
CA GLU A 79 4.80 5.33 -23.56
C GLU A 79 4.94 6.84 -23.36
N GLN A 80 4.12 7.42 -22.47
CA GLN A 80 4.14 8.85 -22.16
C GLN A 80 5.46 9.30 -21.51
N VAL A 81 6.00 8.50 -20.59
CA VAL A 81 7.19 8.85 -19.80
C VAL A 81 8.48 8.60 -20.57
N PHE A 82 8.61 7.43 -21.21
CA PHE A 82 9.88 6.95 -21.72
C PHE A 82 9.96 6.91 -23.25
N ARG A 83 8.92 6.44 -23.97
CA ARG A 83 9.04 6.16 -25.42
C ARG A 83 8.75 7.34 -26.34
N ARG A 84 7.87 8.27 -25.95
CA ARG A 84 7.56 9.45 -26.78
C ARG A 84 8.79 10.29 -27.14
N ASN A 85 9.80 10.30 -26.27
CA ASN A 85 11.07 10.99 -26.50
C ASN A 85 12.19 9.95 -26.76
N PRO A 86 12.75 9.87 -27.99
CA PRO A 86 13.80 8.91 -28.32
C PRO A 86 15.04 8.99 -27.42
N ASP A 87 15.42 10.20 -26.98
CA ASP A 87 16.60 10.40 -26.13
C ASP A 87 16.35 9.82 -24.73
N VAL A 88 15.15 10.03 -24.18
CA VAL A 88 14.74 9.44 -22.89
C VAL A 88 14.70 7.92 -22.98
N TYR A 89 14.13 7.37 -24.06
CA TYR A 89 14.05 5.93 -24.24
C TYR A 89 15.44 5.30 -24.36
N TYR A 90 16.36 6.00 -25.03
CA TYR A 90 17.75 5.56 -25.13
C TYR A 90 18.40 5.47 -23.75
N GLU A 91 18.29 6.51 -22.91
CA GLU A 91 18.83 6.51 -21.53
C GLU A 91 18.22 5.38 -20.68
N TYR A 92 16.89 5.21 -20.71
CA TYR A 92 16.22 4.11 -20.01
C TYR A 92 16.77 2.74 -20.45
N ARG A 93 16.95 2.52 -21.75
CA ARG A 93 17.46 1.25 -22.27
C ARG A 93 18.89 0.95 -21.86
N GLN A 94 19.72 1.96 -21.58
CA GLN A 94 21.06 1.74 -21.02
C GLN A 94 21.02 1.22 -19.59
N LEU A 95 19.98 1.57 -18.84
CA LEU A 95 19.83 1.26 -17.41
C LEU A 95 18.95 0.03 -17.14
N ARG A 96 18.24 -0.49 -18.15
CA ARG A 96 17.24 -1.58 -17.99
C ARG A 96 17.79 -2.81 -17.28
N ASP A 97 19.02 -3.21 -17.58
CA ASP A 97 19.62 -4.42 -17.01
C ASP A 97 20.31 -4.15 -15.65
N ASP A 98 20.33 -2.89 -15.19
CA ASP A 98 20.90 -2.48 -13.91
C ASP A 98 19.80 -2.30 -12.85
N PRO A 99 20.13 -2.45 -11.54
CA PRO A 99 19.18 -2.12 -10.48
C PRO A 99 18.81 -0.64 -10.52
N ILE A 100 17.51 -0.34 -10.70
CA ILE A 100 16.98 1.02 -10.73
C ILE A 100 16.01 1.30 -9.58
N SER A 101 15.82 2.58 -9.28
CA SER A 101 14.74 3.04 -8.40
C SER A 101 13.95 4.15 -9.08
N LEU A 102 12.63 4.09 -9.04
CA LEU A 102 11.74 5.11 -9.58
C LEU A 102 11.38 6.11 -8.48
N GLU A 103 11.78 7.37 -8.64
CA GLU A 103 11.42 8.45 -7.72
C GLU A 103 10.37 9.35 -8.33
N ILE A 104 9.12 9.24 -7.84
CA ILE A 104 8.01 10.08 -8.27
C ILE A 104 7.97 11.30 -7.36
N VAL A 105 8.16 12.50 -7.90
CA VAL A 105 8.15 13.77 -7.17
C VAL A 105 6.98 14.62 -7.61
N GLY A 106 5.98 14.85 -6.77
CA GLY A 106 4.78 15.56 -7.22
C GLY A 106 3.82 16.04 -6.12
N SER A 107 2.72 16.60 -6.59
CA SER A 107 1.50 16.89 -5.85
C SER A 107 0.73 15.59 -5.55
N PRO A 108 -0.24 15.62 -4.63
CA PRO A 108 -1.07 14.45 -4.37
C PRO A 108 -1.83 13.95 -5.60
N GLU A 109 -2.30 14.84 -6.48
CA GLU A 109 -2.96 14.42 -7.72
C GLU A 109 -2.00 13.75 -8.71
N PHE A 110 -0.74 14.21 -8.78
CA PHE A 110 0.29 13.52 -9.56
C PHE A 110 0.64 12.16 -8.95
N HIS A 111 0.63 12.06 -7.62
CA HIS A 111 0.77 10.79 -6.92
C HIS A 111 -0.46 9.88 -7.06
N ALA A 112 -1.61 10.37 -7.49
CA ALA A 112 -2.79 9.53 -7.66
C ALA A 112 -2.67 8.57 -8.86
N PHE A 113 -1.71 8.79 -9.77
CA PHE A 113 -1.47 7.86 -10.88
C PHE A 113 -0.91 6.52 -10.39
N HIS A 114 -1.26 5.44 -11.11
CA HIS A 114 -0.81 4.08 -10.81
C HIS A 114 0.62 3.86 -11.34
N TRP A 115 1.59 4.61 -10.81
CA TRP A 115 3.02 4.53 -11.18
C TRP A 115 3.58 3.11 -11.03
N GLU A 116 3.03 2.32 -10.13
CA GLU A 116 3.40 0.93 -9.89
C GLU A 116 2.98 0.00 -11.04
N ALA A 117 2.01 0.41 -11.87
CA ALA A 117 1.60 -0.32 -13.06
C ALA A 117 2.54 -0.07 -14.25
N LEU A 118 3.45 0.91 -14.18
CA LEU A 118 4.31 1.31 -15.30
C LEU A 118 5.08 0.09 -15.86
N HIS A 119 4.90 -0.18 -17.15
CA HIS A 119 5.26 -1.46 -17.78
C HIS A 119 5.91 -1.22 -19.14
N ASP A 120 7.16 -1.65 -19.36
CA ASP A 120 7.76 -1.65 -20.70
C ASP A 120 7.13 -2.80 -21.50
N PRO A 121 6.47 -2.56 -22.65
CA PRO A 121 5.89 -3.62 -23.48
C PRO A 121 6.85 -4.75 -23.89
N ASN A 122 8.17 -4.53 -23.81
CA ASN A 122 9.19 -5.54 -24.09
C ASN A 122 9.50 -6.46 -22.88
N ASP A 123 8.98 -6.15 -21.70
CA ASP A 123 9.19 -6.89 -20.47
C ASP A 123 7.99 -7.77 -20.09
N GLU A 124 8.28 -8.88 -19.42
CA GLU A 124 7.25 -9.81 -18.94
C GLU A 124 6.51 -9.29 -17.70
N ARG A 125 7.15 -8.42 -16.92
CA ARG A 125 6.67 -7.92 -15.63
C ARG A 125 6.68 -6.39 -15.59
N PRO A 126 5.80 -5.77 -14.79
CA PRO A 126 5.81 -4.32 -14.61
C PRO A 126 7.04 -3.89 -13.81
N LEU A 127 7.47 -2.65 -14.03
CA LEU A 127 8.72 -2.12 -13.47
C LEU A 127 8.72 -2.10 -11.94
N ALA A 128 7.58 -1.98 -11.27
CA ALA A 128 7.51 -1.98 -9.81
C ALA A 128 7.90 -3.33 -9.16
N VAL A 129 7.94 -4.42 -9.93
CA VAL A 129 8.45 -5.72 -9.45
C VAL A 129 9.98 -5.76 -9.46
N GLU A 130 10.60 -4.95 -10.31
CA GLU A 130 12.05 -4.94 -10.56
C GLU A 130 12.74 -3.72 -9.92
N ALA A 131 12.00 -2.62 -9.76
CA ALA A 131 12.46 -1.34 -9.27
C ALA A 131 11.72 -0.92 -7.99
N VAL A 132 12.44 -0.29 -7.07
CA VAL A 132 11.82 0.32 -5.89
C VAL A 132 11.16 1.64 -6.31
N VAL A 133 9.86 1.78 -6.09
CA VAL A 133 9.11 3.03 -6.31
C VAL A 133 9.09 3.85 -5.02
N VAL A 134 9.52 5.11 -5.11
CA VAL A 134 9.57 6.06 -3.99
C VAL A 134 8.77 7.30 -4.37
N ARG A 135 7.85 7.73 -3.50
CA ARG A 135 7.04 8.95 -3.71
C ARG A 135 7.54 10.08 -2.81
N LYS A 136 7.76 11.27 -3.38
CA LYS A 136 8.30 12.47 -2.71
C LYS A 136 7.43 13.69 -3.05
N ASN A 137 7.22 14.57 -2.08
CA ASN A 137 6.50 15.83 -2.32
C ASN A 137 7.36 16.81 -3.13
N LEU A 138 6.70 17.72 -3.88
CA LEU A 138 7.36 18.84 -4.58
C LEU A 138 8.20 19.71 -3.64
N GLU A 139 7.61 20.09 -2.51
CA GLU A 139 8.31 20.79 -1.44
C GLU A 139 8.75 19.80 -0.34
N PRO A 140 10.06 19.74 -0.02
CA PRO A 140 10.52 18.98 1.12
C PRO A 140 9.86 19.48 2.41
N VAL A 141 9.44 18.56 3.28
CA VAL A 141 8.90 18.92 4.60
C VAL A 141 9.93 19.78 5.34
N LYS A 142 9.59 21.06 5.59
CA LYS A 142 10.49 22.06 6.16
C LYS A 142 10.94 21.73 7.59
N LYS A 143 10.15 20.92 8.32
CA LYS A 143 10.50 20.44 9.66
C LYS A 143 11.05 19.01 9.59
N ARG A 144 12.35 18.86 9.82
CA ARG A 144 12.94 17.54 10.11
C ARG A 144 12.71 17.21 11.58
N ALA A 145 12.18 16.02 11.85
CA ALA A 145 12.11 15.52 13.21
C ALA A 145 13.53 15.41 13.79
N LYS A 146 13.70 15.80 15.06
CA LYS A 146 14.96 15.64 15.79
C LYS A 146 14.86 14.37 16.63
N VAL A 147 15.30 13.25 16.07
CA VAL A 147 15.28 11.98 16.77
C VAL A 147 16.48 11.90 17.71
N GLN A 148 16.26 11.35 18.90
CA GLN A 148 17.32 11.07 19.85
C GLN A 148 18.17 9.90 19.36
N ALA A 149 19.50 10.02 19.47
CA ALA A 149 20.40 8.93 19.15
C ALA A 149 20.20 7.76 20.13
N ALA A 150 20.14 6.54 19.60
CA ALA A 150 20.05 5.31 20.39
C ALA A 150 20.94 4.22 19.77
N PRO A 151 21.48 3.28 20.58
CA PRO A 151 22.28 2.17 20.07
C PRO A 151 21.42 1.12 19.34
N HIS A 152 20.10 1.20 19.46
CA HIS A 152 19.12 0.35 18.82
C HIS A 152 17.96 1.17 18.26
N LEU A 153 17.35 0.65 17.20
CA LEU A 153 16.18 1.25 16.56
C LEU A 153 14.95 1.04 17.45
N ARG A 154 14.36 2.13 17.95
CA ARG A 154 13.11 2.11 18.72
C ARG A 154 11.91 2.23 17.78
N VAL A 155 11.10 1.18 17.74
CA VAL A 155 9.91 1.04 16.88
C VAL A 155 8.67 0.94 17.76
N LEU A 156 7.67 1.78 17.50
CA LEU A 156 6.36 1.69 18.14
C LEU A 156 5.39 0.95 17.21
N LEU A 157 4.79 -0.13 17.69
CA LEU A 157 3.80 -0.91 16.95
C LEU A 157 2.40 -0.60 17.47
N VAL A 158 1.51 -0.18 16.57
CA VAL A 158 0.08 0.03 16.87
C VAL A 158 -0.73 -0.88 15.96
N THR A 159 -1.54 -1.73 16.56
CA THR A 159 -2.44 -2.65 15.84
C THR A 159 -3.86 -2.37 16.26
N ALA A 160 -4.71 -1.98 15.32
CA ALA A 160 -6.15 -1.80 15.53
C ALA A 160 -6.93 -2.75 14.62
N ARG A 161 -7.87 -3.48 15.20
CA ARG A 161 -8.73 -4.48 14.55
C ARG A 161 -10.19 -4.22 14.95
N PRO A 162 -10.79 -3.14 14.44
CA PRO A 162 -12.12 -2.70 14.84
C PRO A 162 -13.24 -3.68 14.44
N ALA A 163 -12.99 -4.69 13.59
CA ALA A 163 -13.96 -5.74 13.25
C ALA A 163 -13.74 -7.05 14.03
N GLY A 164 -12.79 -7.08 14.98
CA GLY A 164 -12.57 -8.20 15.90
C GLY A 164 -12.21 -9.51 15.17
N VAL A 165 -13.00 -10.58 15.37
CA VAL A 165 -12.78 -11.90 14.75
C VAL A 165 -12.99 -11.94 13.24
N ARG A 166 -13.56 -10.88 12.65
CA ARG A 166 -13.70 -10.75 11.18
C ARG A 166 -12.45 -10.14 10.54
N ASP A 167 -11.53 -9.63 11.33
CA ASP A 167 -10.24 -9.14 10.86
C ASP A 167 -9.21 -10.26 10.72
N VAL A 168 -8.26 -10.07 9.80
CA VAL A 168 -7.13 -10.97 9.61
C VAL A 168 -6.32 -11.06 10.91
N SER A 169 -6.06 -12.29 11.37
CA SER A 169 -5.44 -12.58 12.67
C SER A 169 -4.10 -11.85 12.90
N TYR A 170 -3.88 -11.41 14.15
CA TYR A 170 -2.76 -10.60 14.69
C TYR A 170 -1.31 -11.00 14.29
N ARG A 171 -1.09 -12.12 13.60
CA ARG A 171 0.24 -12.71 13.38
C ARG A 171 0.76 -12.61 11.94
N THR A 172 -0.03 -12.08 11.02
CA THR A 172 0.33 -12.16 9.59
C THR A 172 1.25 -11.03 9.11
N ILE A 173 1.28 -9.88 9.81
CA ILE A 173 1.86 -8.63 9.24
C ILE A 173 3.02 -8.03 10.05
N SER A 174 3.07 -8.22 11.37
CA SER A 174 4.21 -7.77 12.20
C SER A 174 5.42 -8.72 12.13
N ARG A 175 5.21 -9.98 11.73
CA ARG A 175 6.28 -11.00 11.62
C ARG A 175 7.32 -10.65 10.54
N PRO A 176 6.96 -10.22 9.32
CA PRO A 176 7.94 -9.78 8.32
C PRO A 176 8.82 -8.62 8.77
N LEU A 177 8.29 -7.67 9.56
CA LEU A 177 9.10 -6.57 10.10
C LEU A 177 10.12 -7.09 11.12
N VAL A 178 9.69 -7.96 12.02
CA VAL A 178 10.58 -8.61 13.00
C VAL A 178 11.62 -9.49 12.31
N GLU A 179 11.21 -10.32 11.35
CA GLU A 179 12.09 -11.18 10.54
C GLU A 179 13.09 -10.35 9.72
N ALA A 180 12.68 -9.20 9.17
CA ALA A 180 13.57 -8.28 8.45
C ALA A 180 14.61 -7.63 9.37
N LEU A 181 14.22 -7.24 10.59
CA LEU A 181 15.14 -6.71 11.59
C LEU A 181 16.15 -7.78 12.06
N GLU A 182 15.68 -9.01 12.29
CA GLU A 182 16.53 -10.15 12.65
C GLU A 182 17.51 -10.52 11.53
N THR A 183 17.01 -10.64 10.30
CA THR A 183 17.83 -10.95 9.12
C THR A 183 18.86 -9.85 8.85
N GLY A 184 18.45 -8.59 9.01
CA GLY A 184 19.33 -7.42 8.87
C GLY A 184 20.31 -7.23 10.03
N ARG A 185 20.24 -8.05 11.09
CA ARG A 185 21.00 -7.89 12.36
C ARG A 185 20.90 -6.48 12.93
N VAL A 186 19.75 -5.83 12.74
CA VAL A 186 19.49 -4.50 13.27
C VAL A 186 19.05 -4.65 14.72
N ALA A 187 19.84 -4.12 15.66
CA ALA A 187 19.41 -4.05 17.05
C ALA A 187 18.18 -3.14 17.13
N ALA A 188 17.04 -3.68 17.51
CA ALA A 188 15.78 -2.94 17.59
C ALA A 188 15.02 -3.25 18.89
N GLN A 189 14.39 -2.23 19.45
CA GLN A 189 13.42 -2.35 20.54
C GLN A 189 12.03 -2.08 19.95
N ILE A 190 11.08 -2.95 20.24
CA ILE A 190 9.70 -2.84 19.77
C ILE A 190 8.79 -2.71 20.97
N ASP A 191 8.12 -1.56 21.06
CA ASP A 191 7.06 -1.34 22.05
C ASP A 191 5.71 -1.46 21.35
N ILE A 192 4.69 -1.99 22.03
CA ILE A 192 3.38 -2.26 21.43
C ILE A 192 2.31 -1.51 22.21
N VAL A 193 1.50 -0.72 21.52
CA VAL A 193 0.33 -0.06 22.11
C VAL A 193 -0.84 -1.04 22.17
N ARG A 194 -1.36 -1.27 23.39
CA ARG A 194 -2.58 -2.04 23.63
C ARG A 194 -3.43 -1.38 24.73
N PRO A 195 -4.74 -1.21 24.53
CA PRO A 195 -5.53 -1.57 23.34
C PRO A 195 -5.17 -0.72 22.11
N GLY A 196 -5.60 -1.11 20.90
CA GLY A 196 -5.31 -0.40 19.66
C GLY A 196 -6.13 0.88 19.45
N THR A 197 -6.47 1.59 20.52
CA THR A 197 -7.28 2.81 20.50
C THR A 197 -6.40 4.03 20.26
N PHE A 198 -6.97 5.11 19.71
CA PHE A 198 -6.22 6.36 19.54
C PHE A 198 -5.82 6.98 20.88
N GLU A 199 -6.69 6.87 21.89
CA GLU A 199 -6.41 7.31 23.26
C GLU A 199 -5.20 6.59 23.86
N ALA A 200 -5.11 5.26 23.72
CA ALA A 200 -3.97 4.51 24.21
C ALA A 200 -2.67 4.92 23.54
N LEU A 201 -2.71 5.24 22.24
CA LEU A 201 -1.56 5.77 21.52
C LEU A 201 -1.12 7.15 22.05
N VAL A 202 -2.08 8.06 22.26
CA VAL A 202 -1.79 9.40 22.81
C VAL A 202 -1.17 9.29 24.21
N ASN A 203 -1.82 8.54 25.11
CA ASN A 203 -1.35 8.36 26.49
C ASN A 203 0.05 7.73 26.52
N HIS A 204 0.29 6.69 25.73
CA HIS A 204 1.62 6.06 25.62
C HIS A 204 2.69 7.06 25.17
N LEU A 205 2.40 7.86 24.14
CA LEU A 205 3.34 8.86 23.65
C LEU A 205 3.55 10.04 24.61
N GLU A 206 2.59 10.32 25.48
CA GLU A 206 2.73 11.30 26.56
C GLU A 206 3.59 10.77 27.71
N GLU A 207 3.35 9.54 28.16
CA GLU A 207 4.16 8.88 29.17
C GLU A 207 5.63 8.79 28.74
N VAL A 208 5.88 8.35 27.50
CA VAL A 208 7.23 8.30 26.91
C VAL A 208 7.86 9.69 26.80
N ARG A 209 7.09 10.71 26.45
CA ARG A 209 7.59 12.10 26.44
C ARG A 209 7.99 12.54 27.83
N ASP A 210 7.18 12.25 28.84
CA ASP A 210 7.44 12.68 30.21
C ASP A 210 8.65 11.95 30.81
N GLU A 211 8.88 10.69 30.44
CA GLU A 211 10.03 9.91 30.89
C GLU A 211 11.32 10.19 30.10
N HIS A 212 11.21 10.36 28.78
CA HIS A 212 12.35 10.34 27.86
C HIS A 212 12.47 11.56 26.95
N GLY A 213 11.45 12.42 26.89
CA GLY A 213 11.37 13.55 25.95
C GLY A 213 10.91 13.17 24.54
N ASP A 214 10.66 14.18 23.70
CA ASP A 214 10.30 13.99 22.29
C ASP A 214 11.44 13.35 21.48
N GLY A 215 11.12 12.73 20.34
CA GLY A 215 12.10 12.10 19.46
C GLY A 215 12.62 10.76 19.97
N TYR A 216 11.92 10.12 20.91
CA TYR A 216 12.27 8.80 21.42
C TYR A 216 12.12 7.71 20.33
N TYR A 217 10.95 7.59 19.72
CA TYR A 217 10.71 6.61 18.66
C TYR A 217 11.25 7.06 17.31
N HIS A 218 11.89 6.13 16.59
CA HIS A 218 12.41 6.37 15.25
C HIS A 218 11.36 6.02 14.19
N ILE A 219 10.57 4.97 14.46
CA ILE A 219 9.57 4.43 13.54
C ILE A 219 8.29 4.15 14.32
N ILE A 220 7.15 4.45 13.71
CA ILE A 220 5.85 3.90 14.11
C ILE A 220 5.30 3.01 12.99
N HIS A 221 4.86 1.79 13.36
CA HIS A 221 4.18 0.86 12.46
C HIS A 221 2.70 0.82 12.81
N LEU A 222 1.85 1.18 11.85
CA LEU A 222 0.40 1.11 12.00
C LEU A 222 -0.12 -0.04 11.13
N ASP A 223 -0.59 -1.08 11.80
CA ASP A 223 -1.28 -2.20 11.19
C ASP A 223 -2.78 -2.05 11.50
N MET A 224 -3.48 -1.30 10.65
CA MET A 224 -4.88 -0.90 10.83
C MET A 224 -5.51 -0.56 9.49
N HIS A 225 -6.85 -0.47 9.45
CA HIS A 225 -7.56 -0.09 8.23
C HIS A 225 -7.52 1.42 7.99
N GLY A 226 -7.58 1.82 6.73
CA GLY A 226 -7.70 3.22 6.33
C GLY A 226 -8.67 3.37 5.16
N ALA A 227 -9.36 4.51 5.09
CA ALA A 227 -10.29 4.81 4.00
C ALA A 227 -10.28 6.30 3.64
N LEU A 228 -10.74 6.59 2.43
CA LEU A 228 -11.07 7.94 1.99
C LEU A 228 -12.57 8.16 2.17
N LEU A 229 -12.94 9.19 2.91
CA LEU A 229 -14.33 9.50 3.21
C LEU A 229 -14.68 10.90 2.71
N THR A 230 -15.89 11.06 2.19
CA THR A 230 -16.52 12.37 2.05
C THR A 230 -17.07 12.82 3.39
N TYR A 231 -17.31 14.12 3.56
CA TYR A 231 -17.84 14.65 4.81
C TYR A 231 -19.18 14.00 5.22
N ASP A 232 -20.10 13.81 4.26
CA ASP A 232 -21.37 13.13 4.51
C ASP A 232 -21.19 11.67 4.96
N ARG A 233 -20.22 10.95 4.38
CA ARG A 233 -19.95 9.55 4.73
C ARG A 233 -19.29 9.46 6.10
N TYR A 234 -18.37 10.38 6.41
CA TYR A 234 -17.80 10.55 7.74
C TYR A 234 -18.88 10.86 8.77
N GLN A 235 -19.81 11.80 8.49
CA GLN A 235 -20.89 12.12 9.42
C GLN A 235 -21.77 10.91 9.72
N LYS A 236 -22.17 10.12 8.71
CA LYS A 236 -22.95 8.89 8.92
C LYS A 236 -22.20 7.88 9.79
N LEU A 237 -20.92 7.65 9.51
CA LEU A 237 -20.07 6.80 10.34
C LEU A 237 -19.97 7.35 11.77
N ALA A 238 -19.67 8.64 11.92
CA ALA A 238 -19.55 9.29 13.21
C ALA A 238 -20.87 9.27 14.00
N GLU A 239 -22.03 9.38 13.35
CA GLU A 239 -23.37 9.28 13.97
C GLU A 239 -23.70 7.85 14.43
N GLU A 240 -23.34 6.84 13.64
CA GLU A 240 -23.51 5.42 13.98
C GLU A 240 -22.56 4.97 15.11
N HIS A 241 -21.41 5.63 15.23
CA HIS A 241 -20.28 5.20 16.08
C HIS A 241 -19.91 6.19 17.20
N ARG A 242 -20.73 7.20 17.55
CA ARG A 242 -20.37 8.19 18.58
C ARG A 242 -19.98 7.53 19.92
N PRO A 243 -18.75 7.72 20.41
CA PRO A 243 -18.47 7.66 21.85
C PRO A 243 -19.01 8.95 22.50
N ASP A 244 -19.37 8.86 23.78
CA ASP A 244 -19.75 10.04 24.56
C ASP A 244 -18.54 11.00 24.67
N ARG A 245 -18.55 12.06 23.86
CA ARG A 245 -17.52 13.13 23.75
C ARG A 245 -17.19 13.90 25.03
N TYR A 246 -17.77 13.53 26.17
CA TYR A 246 -17.67 14.31 27.40
C TYR A 246 -16.44 13.99 28.26
N THR A 247 -15.64 12.98 27.93
CA THR A 247 -14.55 12.50 28.80
C THR A 247 -13.13 12.85 28.35
N PHE A 248 -12.89 13.24 27.10
CA PHE A 248 -11.53 13.56 26.63
C PHE A 248 -11.34 15.07 26.39
N ARG A 249 -10.71 15.75 27.35
CA ARG A 249 -10.24 17.15 27.25
C ARG A 249 -8.72 17.20 27.44
N GLY A 250 -7.98 16.59 26.52
CA GLY A 250 -6.55 16.87 26.32
C GLY A 250 -6.35 17.73 25.08
N ASP A 251 -5.19 18.38 24.95
CA ASP A 251 -4.80 19.16 23.74
C ASP A 251 -4.76 18.30 22.46
N TYR A 252 -4.87 16.97 22.59
CA TYR A 252 -4.89 15.97 21.51
C TYR A 252 -6.26 15.30 21.31
N ALA A 253 -7.32 15.87 21.90
CA ALA A 253 -8.68 15.42 21.60
C ALA A 253 -8.92 15.51 20.10
N GLN A 254 -9.53 14.48 19.50
CA GLN A 254 -9.91 14.51 18.09
C GLN A 254 -10.59 15.85 17.80
N THR A 255 -9.92 16.66 16.99
CA THR A 255 -10.45 17.97 16.62
C THR A 255 -11.80 17.72 15.95
N PRO A 256 -12.87 18.47 16.27
CA PRO A 256 -14.09 18.37 15.48
C PRO A 256 -13.74 18.50 14.00
N VAL A 257 -14.05 17.45 13.24
CA VAL A 257 -13.82 17.46 11.80
C VAL A 257 -14.79 18.46 11.20
N GLU A 258 -14.27 19.62 10.80
CA GLU A 258 -15.03 20.66 10.12
C GLU A 258 -15.52 20.14 8.76
N PRO A 259 -16.63 20.69 8.21
CA PRO A 259 -17.07 20.37 6.87
C PRO A 259 -15.95 20.55 5.83
N TYR A 260 -15.77 19.55 4.97
CA TYR A 260 -14.79 19.57 3.89
C TYR A 260 -15.39 19.09 2.57
N ASP A 261 -14.90 19.64 1.47
CA ASP A 261 -15.25 19.22 0.12
C ASP A 261 -14.29 18.13 -0.36
N GLY A 262 -14.82 17.12 -1.07
CA GLY A 262 -14.02 16.03 -1.63
C GLY A 262 -13.78 14.87 -0.65
N LEU A 263 -12.60 14.28 -0.73
CA LEU A 263 -12.20 13.11 0.07
C LEU A 263 -11.11 13.48 1.08
N GLN A 264 -11.23 12.99 2.30
CA GLN A 264 -10.19 13.06 3.32
C GLN A 264 -9.81 11.64 3.80
N ALA A 265 -8.53 11.44 4.12
CA ALA A 265 -8.01 10.16 4.58
C ALA A 265 -8.20 9.98 6.09
N PHE A 266 -8.69 8.79 6.47
CA PHE A 266 -8.88 8.37 7.85
C PHE A 266 -8.23 7.02 8.10
N LEU A 267 -7.78 6.82 9.33
CA LEU A 267 -7.30 5.55 9.88
C LEU A 267 -8.26 5.11 10.98
N PHE A 268 -8.63 3.83 11.01
CA PHE A 268 -9.61 3.30 11.96
C PHE A 268 -8.92 2.61 13.13
N PHE A 269 -9.05 3.22 14.31
CA PHE A 269 -8.57 2.68 15.58
C PHE A 269 -9.64 1.80 16.24
N ASP A 270 -9.25 1.03 17.25
CA ASP A 270 -10.22 0.29 18.07
C ASP A 270 -11.11 1.29 18.83
N ASP A 271 -12.39 0.96 18.97
CA ASP A 271 -13.30 1.64 19.88
C ASP A 271 -13.15 1.03 21.30
N ALA A 272 -12.78 1.85 22.28
CA ALA A 272 -12.55 1.43 23.66
C ALA A 272 -13.81 0.85 24.33
N GLU A 273 -15.01 1.28 23.92
CA GLU A 273 -16.28 0.90 24.52
C GLU A 273 -16.96 -0.28 23.80
N ARG A 274 -16.59 -0.55 22.54
CA ARG A 274 -17.33 -1.45 21.64
C ARG A 274 -16.50 -2.56 20.99
N GLN A 275 -15.34 -2.92 21.56
CA GLN A 275 -14.46 -4.02 21.09
C GLN A 275 -15.19 -5.34 20.74
N ALA A 276 -16.38 -5.60 21.32
CA ALA A 276 -17.17 -6.80 21.07
C ALA A 276 -18.18 -6.71 19.90
N SER A 277 -18.61 -5.50 19.50
CA SER A 277 -19.70 -5.30 18.53
C SER A 277 -19.24 -4.95 17.11
N GLY A 278 -17.95 -4.66 16.93
CA GLY A 278 -17.43 -4.15 15.67
C GLY A 278 -17.74 -2.66 15.51
N GLY A 279 -16.71 -1.86 15.34
CA GLY A 279 -16.82 -0.40 15.25
C GLY A 279 -15.43 0.20 15.41
N GLY A 280 -14.99 0.96 14.42
CA GLY A 280 -13.69 1.63 14.45
C GLY A 280 -13.85 3.11 14.69
N ASP A 281 -12.93 3.68 15.46
CA ASP A 281 -12.85 5.11 15.72
C ASP A 281 -12.04 5.78 14.59
N PRO A 282 -12.67 6.58 13.70
CA PRO A 282 -11.98 7.17 12.56
C PRO A 282 -11.16 8.39 13.00
N VAL A 283 -9.84 8.29 12.86
CA VAL A 283 -8.89 9.39 13.11
C VAL A 283 -8.43 9.95 11.77
N SER A 284 -8.50 11.27 11.61
CA SER A 284 -8.01 11.92 10.39
C SER A 284 -6.50 11.72 10.25
N ALA A 285 -6.03 11.52 9.02
CA ALA A 285 -4.59 11.43 8.75
C ALA A 285 -3.85 12.70 9.19
N ASP A 286 -4.52 13.86 9.19
CA ASP A 286 -3.97 15.13 9.65
C ASP A 286 -3.78 15.18 11.17
N ASP A 287 -4.76 14.71 11.96
CA ASP A 287 -4.63 14.63 13.42
C ASP A 287 -3.49 13.71 13.81
N LEU A 288 -3.40 12.53 13.17
CA LEU A 288 -2.31 11.61 13.39
C LEU A 288 -0.96 12.22 12.98
N ALA A 289 -0.88 12.86 11.80
CA ALA A 289 0.34 13.51 11.36
C ALA A 289 0.77 14.65 12.29
N ARG A 290 -0.19 15.40 12.86
CA ARG A 290 0.10 16.41 13.90
C ARG A 290 0.72 15.78 15.13
N LEU A 291 0.11 14.71 15.67
CA LEU A 291 0.62 13.98 16.84
C LEU A 291 2.06 13.50 16.61
N LEU A 292 2.32 12.84 15.48
CA LEU A 292 3.63 12.28 15.16
C LEU A 292 4.70 13.38 14.93
N ASN A 293 4.32 14.48 14.30
CA ASN A 293 5.22 15.64 14.13
C ASN A 293 5.58 16.28 15.47
N MET A 294 4.60 16.42 16.38
CA MET A 294 4.86 16.96 17.73
C MET A 294 5.80 16.05 18.53
N ARG A 295 5.61 14.72 18.45
CA ARG A 295 6.47 13.73 19.11
C ARG A 295 7.79 13.46 18.37
N GLN A 296 8.02 14.13 17.25
CA GLN A 296 9.22 14.00 16.41
C GLN A 296 9.50 12.56 15.93
N ILE A 297 8.46 11.85 15.51
CA ILE A 297 8.56 10.51 14.91
C ILE A 297 8.63 10.66 13.38
N PRO A 298 9.78 10.42 12.73
CA PRO A 298 9.97 10.75 11.31
C PRO A 298 9.46 9.71 10.33
N VAL A 299 9.31 8.45 10.74
CA VAL A 299 9.00 7.34 9.83
C VAL A 299 7.72 6.67 10.28
N VAL A 300 6.77 6.58 9.36
CA VAL A 300 5.50 5.88 9.53
C VAL A 300 5.45 4.76 8.50
N ILE A 301 5.21 3.54 8.96
CA ILE A 301 4.95 2.39 8.11
C ILE A 301 3.47 2.05 8.24
N LEU A 302 2.72 2.15 7.15
CA LEU A 302 1.28 1.90 7.11
C LEU A 302 1.01 0.60 6.36
N ASN A 303 0.33 -0.34 7.02
CA ASN A 303 -0.30 -1.49 6.38
C ASN A 303 -1.81 -1.29 6.49
N ALA A 304 -2.36 -0.47 5.59
CA ALA A 304 -3.79 -0.21 5.48
C ALA A 304 -4.32 -0.81 4.19
N CYS A 305 -5.15 -1.86 4.31
CA CYS A 305 -5.93 -2.39 3.20
C CYS A 305 -7.04 -1.39 2.86
N GLN A 306 -6.78 -0.50 1.89
CA GLN A 306 -7.73 0.17 0.97
C GLN A 306 -7.23 1.51 0.39
N SER A 307 -5.97 1.92 0.62
CA SER A 307 -5.48 3.21 0.10
C SER A 307 -4.64 3.06 -1.17
N GLY A 308 -5.29 2.78 -2.30
CA GLY A 308 -4.67 2.84 -3.63
C GLY A 308 -4.62 4.24 -4.25
N LYS A 309 -5.27 5.25 -3.65
CA LYS A 309 -5.36 6.60 -4.21
C LYS A 309 -5.07 7.65 -3.15
N GLN A 310 -3.79 7.96 -2.91
CA GLN A 310 -3.41 9.02 -1.97
C GLN A 310 -3.69 10.40 -2.58
N VAL A 311 -4.92 10.89 -2.48
CA VAL A 311 -5.23 12.31 -2.70
C VAL A 311 -5.23 13.01 -1.34
N GLY A 312 -4.25 13.87 -1.11
CA GLY A 312 -4.35 14.95 -0.12
C GLY A 312 -3.48 14.90 1.14
N ALA A 313 -2.95 13.76 1.58
CA ALA A 313 -2.19 13.71 2.85
C ALA A 313 -0.67 13.82 2.62
N GLY A 314 -0.03 14.88 3.11
CA GLY A 314 1.41 15.14 3.03
C GLY A 314 2.28 14.23 3.90
N SER A 315 2.16 12.91 3.74
CA SER A 315 3.03 11.90 4.37
C SER A 315 3.75 11.05 3.32
N THR A 316 5.00 10.72 3.59
CA THR A 316 5.92 10.05 2.66
C THR A 316 5.70 8.53 2.71
N LEU A 317 5.22 7.93 1.63
CA LEU A 317 5.20 6.46 1.46
C LEU A 317 6.59 5.97 1.02
N GLY A 318 7.27 5.21 1.87
CA GLY A 318 8.60 4.64 1.63
C GLY A 318 8.66 3.41 0.70
N GLY A 319 7.72 3.29 -0.24
CA GLY A 319 7.62 2.20 -1.23
C GLY A 319 6.77 1.00 -0.78
N VAL A 320 6.21 0.29 -1.76
CA VAL A 320 5.44 -0.97 -1.57
C VAL A 320 6.36 -2.15 -1.90
N ARG A 321 6.58 -3.06 -0.95
CA ARG A 321 7.31 -4.32 -1.16
C ARG A 321 6.35 -5.50 -1.11
N GLN A 322 6.22 -6.24 -2.21
CA GLN A 322 5.49 -7.51 -2.21
C GLN A 322 6.39 -8.61 -1.63
N THR A 323 6.03 -9.13 -0.46
CA THR A 323 6.80 -10.17 0.25
C THR A 323 6.08 -11.52 0.12
N PHE A 324 6.75 -12.54 -0.43
CA PHE A 324 6.20 -13.90 -0.57
C PHE A 324 6.63 -14.79 0.62
N THR A 325 5.99 -14.61 1.77
CA THR A 325 6.20 -15.47 2.95
C THR A 325 5.26 -16.67 2.95
N GLN A 326 5.70 -17.79 3.53
CA GLN A 326 4.89 -19.00 3.70
C GLN A 326 3.71 -18.72 4.65
N GLY A 327 2.48 -18.76 4.11
CA GLY A 327 1.25 -18.72 4.89
C GLY A 327 1.02 -20.00 5.71
N ASN A 328 0.17 -19.91 6.74
CA ASN A 328 -0.22 -21.08 7.53
C ASN A 328 -0.95 -22.11 6.67
N LEU A 329 -0.56 -23.37 6.79
CA LEU A 329 -1.22 -24.49 6.13
C LEU A 329 -2.43 -24.90 6.98
N THR A 330 -3.62 -24.69 6.44
CA THR A 330 -4.86 -25.19 7.05
C THR A 330 -5.27 -26.46 6.31
N THR A 331 -5.44 -27.56 7.04
CA THR A 331 -5.98 -28.79 6.46
C THR A 331 -7.44 -28.56 6.09
N THR A 332 -7.78 -28.81 4.83
CA THR A 332 -9.17 -28.79 4.35
C THR A 332 -9.67 -30.23 4.19
N ASN A 333 -10.98 -30.41 4.01
CA ASN A 333 -11.58 -31.71 3.72
C ASN A 333 -11.59 -32.04 2.20
N ASN A 334 -11.00 -31.19 1.37
CA ASN A 334 -10.94 -31.40 -0.07
C ASN A 334 -9.57 -32.01 -0.45
N PRO A 335 -9.52 -33.23 -1.02
CA PRO A 335 -8.27 -33.90 -1.34
C PRO A 335 -7.47 -33.24 -2.48
N LEU A 336 -8.08 -32.30 -3.22
CA LEU A 336 -7.42 -31.54 -4.28
C LEU A 336 -6.86 -30.19 -3.81
N ASP A 337 -7.04 -29.84 -2.54
CA ASP A 337 -6.39 -28.67 -1.96
C ASP A 337 -4.96 -29.04 -1.59
N LEU A 338 -4.02 -28.53 -2.38
CA LEU A 338 -2.60 -28.69 -2.19
C LEU A 338 -1.99 -27.39 -1.69
N ALA A 339 -0.92 -27.50 -0.93
CA ALA A 339 -0.18 -26.33 -0.51
C ALA A 339 1.31 -26.63 -0.50
N ILE A 340 2.09 -25.67 -1.01
CA ILE A 340 3.54 -25.75 -1.02
C ILE A 340 4.03 -25.34 0.36
N ASN A 341 4.78 -26.22 1.01
CA ASN A 341 5.47 -25.94 2.25
C ASN A 341 6.94 -25.66 1.96
N GLY A 342 7.33 -24.39 1.98
CA GLY A 342 8.65 -23.91 1.57
C GLY A 342 8.62 -23.14 0.26
N ASP A 343 9.78 -23.00 -0.39
CA ASP A 343 9.91 -22.27 -1.64
C ASP A 343 9.35 -23.06 -2.83
N GLY A 344 8.70 -22.36 -3.76
CA GLY A 344 8.17 -22.96 -4.97
C GLY A 344 6.79 -22.45 -5.36
N PHE A 345 6.39 -22.82 -6.58
CA PHE A 345 5.10 -22.50 -7.18
C PHE A 345 4.58 -23.74 -7.93
N PHE A 346 3.26 -23.89 -7.97
CA PHE A 346 2.60 -24.77 -8.91
C PHE A 346 2.69 -24.16 -10.31
N ILE A 347 2.97 -25.00 -11.30
CA ILE A 347 2.99 -24.60 -12.71
C ILE A 347 1.63 -24.96 -13.29
N VAL A 348 0.92 -23.97 -13.82
CA VAL A 348 -0.39 -24.17 -14.44
C VAL A 348 -0.35 -23.76 -15.91
N GLY A 349 -0.88 -24.63 -16.77
CA GLY A 349 -0.94 -24.45 -18.21
C GLY A 349 -2.23 -23.74 -18.60
N ARG A 350 -2.06 -22.64 -19.34
CA ARG A 350 -3.17 -21.93 -19.98
C ARG A 350 -3.39 -22.48 -21.40
N SER A 351 -4.64 -22.49 -21.85
CA SER A 351 -4.97 -22.88 -23.22
C SER A 351 -4.52 -21.86 -24.28
N ASP A 352 -4.19 -20.64 -23.86
CA ASP A 352 -3.95 -19.46 -24.70
C ASP A 352 -2.58 -18.78 -24.47
N GLY A 353 -1.64 -19.39 -23.75
CA GLY A 353 -0.37 -18.73 -23.42
C GLY A 353 0.64 -19.61 -22.70
N PRO A 354 1.78 -19.03 -22.29
CA PRO A 354 2.81 -19.75 -21.54
C PRO A 354 2.29 -20.18 -20.16
N ASN A 355 2.99 -21.15 -19.56
CA ASN A 355 2.67 -21.61 -18.21
C ASN A 355 2.80 -20.47 -17.19
N VAL A 356 1.90 -20.46 -16.19
CA VAL A 356 1.85 -19.47 -15.12
C VAL A 356 2.21 -20.14 -13.79
N TYR A 357 2.74 -19.35 -12.85
CA TYR A 357 3.16 -19.81 -11.53
C TYR A 357 2.17 -19.34 -10.46
N THR A 358 1.69 -20.25 -9.62
CA THR A 358 0.75 -19.93 -8.54
C THR A 358 1.12 -20.62 -7.23
N ARG A 359 0.84 -19.98 -6.09
CA ARG A 359 0.87 -20.63 -4.78
C ARG A 359 -0.52 -21.00 -4.27
N ASN A 360 -1.57 -20.58 -4.99
CA ASN A 360 -2.92 -21.06 -4.74
C ASN A 360 -3.01 -22.51 -5.23
N GLY A 361 -3.08 -23.47 -4.32
CA GLY A 361 -3.23 -24.88 -4.64
C GLY A 361 -4.64 -25.40 -4.38
N GLN A 362 -5.66 -24.53 -4.38
CA GLN A 362 -7.03 -24.97 -4.49
C GLN A 362 -7.26 -25.50 -5.92
N PHE A 363 -7.37 -26.81 -6.08
CA PHE A 363 -7.63 -27.43 -7.38
C PHE A 363 -8.95 -28.18 -7.42
N GLU A 364 -9.46 -28.38 -8.63
CA GLU A 364 -10.70 -29.10 -8.93
C GLU A 364 -10.48 -30.07 -10.09
N LEU A 365 -11.37 -31.05 -10.23
CA LEU A 365 -11.38 -31.97 -11.37
C LEU A 365 -12.31 -31.43 -12.46
N ASP A 366 -11.79 -31.24 -13.67
CA ASP A 366 -12.62 -30.89 -14.81
C ASP A 366 -13.38 -32.11 -15.37
N LYS A 367 -14.31 -31.86 -16.30
CA LYS A 367 -15.12 -32.92 -16.93
C LYS A 367 -14.32 -33.92 -17.76
N SER A 368 -13.07 -33.59 -18.09
CA SER A 368 -12.16 -34.44 -18.86
C SER A 368 -11.17 -35.19 -17.95
N GLY A 369 -11.29 -35.04 -16.63
CA GLY A 369 -10.44 -35.70 -15.64
C GLY A 369 -9.11 -35.00 -15.38
N PHE A 370 -8.93 -33.75 -15.82
CA PHE A 370 -7.73 -32.97 -15.50
C PHE A 370 -7.88 -32.23 -14.18
N ILE A 371 -6.78 -32.09 -13.45
CA ILE A 371 -6.69 -31.22 -12.28
C ILE A 371 -6.51 -29.79 -12.76
N VAL A 372 -7.42 -28.90 -12.38
CA VAL A 372 -7.46 -27.50 -12.82
C VAL A 372 -7.57 -26.56 -11.62
N THR A 373 -7.12 -25.33 -11.78
CA THR A 373 -7.41 -24.24 -10.84
C THR A 373 -8.90 -23.84 -10.92
N PRO A 374 -9.43 -23.02 -9.99
CA PRO A 374 -10.81 -22.54 -10.04
C PRO A 374 -11.08 -21.59 -11.22
N THR A 375 -9.99 -21.09 -11.83
CA THR A 375 -9.95 -20.26 -13.04
C THR A 375 -9.79 -21.09 -14.33
N GLY A 376 -9.58 -22.41 -14.22
CA GLY A 376 -9.60 -23.36 -15.34
C GLY A 376 -8.24 -23.65 -15.98
N GLU A 377 -7.14 -23.15 -15.41
CA GLU A 377 -5.79 -23.52 -15.86
C GLU A 377 -5.42 -24.92 -15.39
N LYS A 378 -4.80 -25.71 -16.26
CA LYS A 378 -4.45 -27.11 -15.98
C LYS A 378 -3.20 -27.19 -15.11
N LEU A 379 -3.25 -27.93 -14.00
CA LEU A 379 -2.06 -28.22 -13.22
C LEU A 379 -1.09 -29.07 -14.05
N MET A 380 0.13 -28.58 -14.24
CA MET A 380 1.16 -29.25 -15.04
C MET A 380 1.97 -30.21 -14.16
N GLY A 381 2.35 -31.34 -14.75
CA GLY A 381 3.19 -32.35 -14.10
C GLY A 381 3.86 -33.25 -15.13
N PHE A 382 4.72 -34.14 -14.66
CA PHE A 382 5.37 -35.13 -15.53
C PHE A 382 4.50 -36.39 -15.58
N GLN A 383 4.22 -36.90 -16.77
CA GLN A 383 3.66 -38.25 -16.92
C GLN A 383 4.78 -39.26 -16.64
N SER A 384 4.57 -40.12 -15.65
CA SER A 384 5.40 -41.29 -15.36
C SER A 384 4.95 -42.50 -16.16
#